data_AF-A0A1M5UHH0-F1
#
_entry.id   AF-A0A1M5UHH0-F1
#
_cell.length_a   1.000
_cell.length_b   1.000
_cell.length_c   1.000
_cell.angle_alpha   90.00
_cell.angle_beta   90.00
_cell.angle_gamma   90.00
#
_symmetry.space_group_name_H-M   'P 1'
#
loop_
_entity.id
_entity.type
_entity.pdbx_description
1 polymer ?
#
loop_
_entity_poly.entity_id
_entity_poly.type
_entity_poly.pdbx_seq_one_letter_code
_entity_poly.pdbx_strand_id
1 'polypeptide(L)'
;MLNDPWIAALVALFLWWFSTGAILWLVKFADRRGFRFGQVLTIAAFPVFLLGAYGVWFSADGTDVGAAYHAFLAALALWGWIETAFLTGTITGPNTHVCRDEIPEWERFIRAWGTIAYHEMLLAATLVGIWLYTHGAENTFGFWTFAVLFFARVSAKLNLFLGVPKINTEFLPAALAHLPSHFRHAKMNWLFPLSITALTFAVACWLERIYSATTQGDVVGFALLAAMTALALLEHWFMVLPLPDEKLWRWMLPAPKPTTKDKTIRRTEDAHGL
;
A
#
# COMPACT_ATOMS: atom_id res chain seq x y z
N MET A 1 6.05 24.42 16.50
CA MET A 1 6.52 23.04 16.67
C MET A 1 6.22 22.19 15.43
N LEU A 2 5.01 22.20 14.86
CA LEU A 2 4.67 21.43 13.64
C LEU A 2 5.31 21.92 12.32
N ASN A 3 6.12 22.99 12.37
CA ASN A 3 6.71 23.64 11.19
C ASN A 3 8.11 23.11 10.87
N ASP A 4 8.64 22.22 11.71
CA ASP A 4 9.95 21.60 11.48
C ASP A 4 9.81 20.44 10.47
N PRO A 5 10.59 20.42 9.37
CA PRO A 5 10.61 19.32 8.41
C PRO A 5 10.82 17.94 9.06
N TRP A 6 11.59 17.86 10.15
CA TRP A 6 11.82 16.61 10.86
C TRP A 6 10.55 16.09 11.53
N ILE A 7 9.73 16.99 12.08
CA ILE A 7 8.45 16.63 12.70
C ILE A 7 7.47 16.18 11.62
N ALA A 8 7.44 16.86 10.47
CA ALA A 8 6.63 16.44 9.32
C ALA A 8 7.01 15.03 8.85
N ALA A 9 8.31 14.73 8.72
CA ALA A 9 8.78 13.39 8.35
C ALA A 9 8.39 12.32 9.38
N LEU A 10 8.48 12.61 10.67
CA LEU A 10 8.05 11.70 11.74
C LEU A 10 6.53 11.47 11.70
N VAL A 11 5.75 12.51 11.44
CA VAL A 11 4.29 12.41 11.27
C VAL A 11 3.95 11.54 10.06
N ALA A 12 4.61 11.74 8.92
CA ALA A 12 4.43 10.91 7.73
C ALA A 12 4.76 9.44 8.00
N LEU A 13 5.89 9.18 8.67
CA LEU A 13 6.29 7.83 9.08
C LEU A 13 5.27 7.18 10.00
N PHE A 14 4.83 7.90 11.03
CA PHE A 14 3.84 7.41 11.99
C PHE A 14 2.51 7.12 11.30
N LEU A 15 2.01 8.05 10.48
CA LEU A 15 0.74 7.89 9.76
C LEU A 15 0.80 6.75 8.75
N TRP A 16 1.90 6.62 8.01
CA TRP A 16 2.10 5.51 7.07
C TRP A 16 2.12 4.16 7.81
N TRP A 17 2.91 4.06 8.88
CA TRP A 17 3.02 2.84 9.69
C TRP A 17 1.68 2.46 10.33
N PHE A 18 1.03 3.43 10.97
CA PHE A 18 -0.24 3.25 11.65
C PHE A 18 -1.37 2.92 10.67
N SER A 19 -1.45 3.62 9.53
CA SER A 19 -2.46 3.36 8.49
C SER A 19 -2.31 1.96 7.92
N THR A 20 -1.09 1.57 7.56
CA THR A 20 -0.80 0.21 7.05
C THR A 20 -1.17 -0.86 8.08
N GLY A 21 -0.78 -0.68 9.34
CA GLY A 21 -1.13 -1.60 10.43
C GLY A 21 -2.64 -1.67 10.69
N ALA A 22 -3.33 -0.52 10.72
CA ALA A 22 -4.76 -0.43 10.94
C ALA A 22 -5.57 -1.12 9.83
N ILE A 23 -5.20 -0.90 8.57
CA ILE A 23 -5.82 -1.55 7.41
C ILE A 23 -5.66 -3.07 7.50
N LEU A 24 -4.43 -3.57 7.74
CA LEU A 24 -4.16 -4.99 7.84
C LEU A 24 -4.91 -5.65 9.02
N TRP A 25 -4.94 -4.98 10.18
CA TRP A 25 -5.69 -5.45 11.34
C TRP A 25 -7.19 -5.52 11.04
N LEU A 26 -7.76 -4.48 10.43
CA LEU A 26 -9.17 -4.40 10.05
C LEU A 26 -9.56 -5.52 9.08
N VAL A 27 -8.73 -5.75 8.05
CA VAL A 27 -8.96 -6.81 7.05
C VAL A 27 -8.85 -8.20 7.69
N LYS A 28 -7.83 -8.45 8.51
CA LYS A 28 -7.69 -9.75 9.20
C LYS A 28 -8.81 -10.01 10.20
N PHE A 29 -9.30 -8.97 10.86
CA PHE A 29 -10.47 -9.05 11.72
C PHE A 29 -11.72 -9.41 10.91
N ALA A 30 -11.88 -8.82 9.72
CA ALA A 30 -12.99 -9.13 8.84
C ALA A 30 -12.92 -10.56 8.28
N ASP A 31 -11.74 -11.02 7.87
CA ASP A 31 -11.51 -12.36 7.33
C ASP A 31 -11.94 -13.46 8.33
N ARG A 32 -11.68 -13.23 9.63
CA ARG A 32 -12.12 -14.13 10.71
C ARG A 32 -13.63 -14.23 10.88
N ARG A 33 -14.38 -13.20 10.49
CA ARG A 33 -15.85 -13.15 10.59
C ARG A 33 -16.55 -13.54 9.28
N GLY A 34 -15.79 -13.81 8.22
CA GLY A 34 -16.26 -14.30 6.93
C GLY A 34 -16.31 -13.24 5.84
N PHE A 35 -16.25 -13.70 4.59
CA PHE A 35 -16.12 -12.85 3.39
C PHE A 35 -17.17 -11.72 3.28
N ARG A 36 -18.43 -12.01 3.61
CA ARG A 36 -19.53 -11.02 3.61
C ARG A 36 -19.31 -9.89 4.63
N PHE A 37 -18.64 -10.17 5.74
CA PHE A 37 -18.35 -9.16 6.76
C PHE A 37 -17.30 -8.16 6.26
N GLY A 38 -16.32 -8.60 5.46
CA GLY A 38 -15.35 -7.70 4.81
C GLY A 38 -16.00 -6.69 3.86
N GLN A 39 -17.02 -7.12 3.10
CA GLN A 39 -17.78 -6.23 2.23
C GLN A 39 -18.59 -5.20 3.02
N VAL A 40 -19.30 -5.62 4.07
CA VAL A 40 -20.05 -4.72 4.95
C VAL A 40 -19.13 -3.71 5.62
N LEU A 41 -17.95 -4.14 6.05
CA LEU A 41 -16.96 -3.26 6.69
C LEU A 41 -16.41 -2.20 5.73
N THR A 42 -16.17 -2.58 4.47
CA THR A 42 -15.74 -1.65 3.43
C THR A 42 -16.80 -0.59 3.13
N ILE A 43 -18.07 -1.01 3.04
CA ILE A 43 -19.20 -0.10 2.86
C ILE A 43 -19.33 0.82 4.09
N ALA A 44 -19.21 0.27 5.30
CA ALA A 44 -19.24 1.05 6.53
C ALA A 44 -18.07 2.04 6.65
N ALA A 45 -16.93 1.74 6.03
CA ALA A 45 -15.76 2.62 5.97
C ALA A 45 -15.86 3.69 4.85
N PHE A 46 -16.89 3.65 3.99
CA PHE A 46 -17.10 4.64 2.92
C PHE A 46 -17.10 6.11 3.38
N PRO A 47 -17.60 6.47 4.57
CA PRO A 47 -17.48 7.84 5.08
C PRO A 47 -16.02 8.34 5.16
N VAL A 48 -15.03 7.46 5.35
CA VAL A 48 -13.60 7.84 5.34
C VAL A 48 -13.18 8.34 3.96
N PHE A 49 -13.67 7.72 2.89
CA PHE A 49 -13.43 8.19 1.52
C PHE A 49 -14.05 9.57 1.28
N LEU A 50 -15.31 9.77 1.72
CA LEU A 50 -15.98 11.07 1.60
C LEU A 50 -15.28 12.17 2.42
N LEU A 51 -14.81 11.84 3.62
CA LEU A 51 -14.01 12.75 4.44
C LEU A 51 -12.67 13.09 3.78
N GLY A 52 -12.04 12.12 3.11
CA GLY A 52 -10.86 12.38 2.30
C GLY A 52 -11.14 13.33 1.13
N ALA A 53 -12.23 13.12 0.39
CA ALA A 53 -12.63 14.01 -0.71
C ALA A 53 -12.94 15.43 -0.20
N TYR A 54 -13.66 15.53 0.92
CA TYR A 54 -13.93 16.80 1.59
C TYR A 54 -12.65 17.48 2.10
N GLY A 55 -11.69 16.71 2.62
CA GLY A 55 -10.42 17.23 3.10
C GLY A 55 -9.59 17.82 1.97
N VAL A 56 -9.55 17.18 0.79
CA VAL A 56 -8.92 17.75 -0.41
C VAL A 56 -9.60 19.06 -0.78
N TRP A 57 -10.94 19.07 -0.83
CA TRP A 57 -11.72 20.28 -1.14
C TRP A 57 -11.43 21.43 -0.18
N PHE A 58 -11.45 21.16 1.13
CA PHE A 58 -11.23 22.15 2.19
C PHE A 58 -9.79 22.69 2.21
N SER A 59 -8.81 21.85 1.89
CA SER A 59 -7.40 22.22 1.92
C SER A 59 -6.90 22.93 0.65
N ALA A 60 -7.70 22.95 -0.42
CA ALA A 60 -7.29 23.39 -1.76
C ALA A 60 -6.85 24.86 -1.82
N ASP A 61 -7.52 25.75 -1.10
CA ASP A 61 -7.25 27.19 -1.12
C ASP A 61 -6.32 27.64 0.03
N GLY A 62 -5.85 26.70 0.87
CA GLY A 62 -5.03 27.02 2.03
C GLY A 62 -3.53 26.86 1.77
N THR A 63 -2.73 27.89 1.99
CA THR A 63 -1.25 27.85 1.92
C THR A 63 -0.58 27.63 3.28
N ASP A 64 -1.37 27.52 4.34
CA ASP A 64 -0.84 27.36 5.69
C ASP A 64 -0.29 25.95 5.96
N VAL A 65 0.57 25.84 6.96
CA VAL A 65 1.07 24.54 7.47
C VAL A 65 -0.07 23.56 7.76
N GLY A 66 -1.18 24.06 8.32
CA GLY A 66 -2.37 23.25 8.56
C GLY A 66 -2.94 22.64 7.28
N ALA A 67 -3.03 23.43 6.20
CA ALA A 67 -3.59 22.97 4.93
C ALA A 67 -2.72 21.87 4.29
N ALA A 68 -1.39 21.94 4.42
CA ALA A 68 -0.49 20.87 3.97
C ALA A 68 -0.75 19.53 4.69
N TYR A 69 -0.91 19.56 6.02
CA TYR A 69 -1.26 18.35 6.80
C TYR A 69 -2.65 17.82 6.46
N HIS A 70 -3.64 18.70 6.27
CA HIS A 70 -5.00 18.29 5.90
C HIS A 70 -5.02 17.65 4.51
N ALA A 71 -4.33 18.23 3.53
CA ALA A 71 -4.21 17.68 2.18
C ALA A 71 -3.55 16.28 2.18
N PHE A 72 -2.50 16.12 2.98
CA PHE A 72 -1.80 14.84 3.16
C PHE A 72 -2.69 13.77 3.83
N LEU A 73 -3.36 14.13 4.93
CA LEU A 73 -4.29 13.23 5.63
C LEU A 73 -5.48 12.84 4.75
N ALA A 74 -5.99 13.79 3.97
CA ALA A 74 -7.08 13.57 3.02
C ALA A 74 -6.68 12.56 1.93
N ALA A 75 -5.48 12.72 1.36
CA ALA A 75 -4.94 11.75 0.39
C ALA A 75 -4.78 10.36 1.01
N LEU A 76 -4.29 10.26 2.25
CA LEU A 76 -4.19 8.99 2.97
C LEU A 76 -5.54 8.36 3.28
N ALA A 77 -6.57 9.15 3.60
CA ALA A 77 -7.92 8.66 3.86
C ALA A 77 -8.57 8.08 2.59
N LEU A 78 -8.45 8.81 1.46
CA LEU A 78 -8.88 8.32 0.14
C LEU A 78 -8.19 7.00 -0.19
N TRP A 79 -6.86 6.97 -0.07
CA TRP A 79 -6.04 5.80 -0.33
C TRP A 79 -6.39 4.62 0.57
N GLY A 80 -6.50 4.86 1.88
CA GLY A 80 -6.75 3.82 2.88
C GLY A 80 -8.10 3.13 2.69
N TRP A 81 -9.14 3.87 2.29
CA TRP A 81 -10.42 3.27 1.95
C TRP A 81 -10.33 2.41 0.69
N ILE A 82 -9.70 2.91 -0.39
CA ILE A 82 -9.53 2.16 -1.63
C ILE A 82 -8.73 0.86 -1.39
N GLU A 83 -7.71 0.93 -0.53
CA GLU A 83 -6.92 -0.24 -0.17
C GLU A 83 -7.70 -1.24 0.68
N THR A 84 -8.50 -0.77 1.62
CA THR A 84 -9.40 -1.63 2.40
C THR A 84 -10.41 -2.34 1.48
N ALA A 85 -10.96 -1.62 0.49
CA ALA A 85 -11.89 -2.19 -0.48
C ALA A 85 -11.25 -3.28 -1.36
N PHE A 86 -9.96 -3.14 -1.67
CA PHE A 86 -9.18 -4.14 -2.38
C PHE A 86 -8.88 -5.36 -1.53
N LEU A 87 -8.35 -5.16 -0.32
CA LEU A 87 -7.92 -6.24 0.57
C LEU A 87 -9.08 -7.08 1.11
N THR A 88 -10.28 -6.51 1.20
CA THR A 88 -11.51 -7.24 1.57
C THR A 88 -12.13 -8.00 0.40
N GLY A 89 -11.63 -7.84 -0.82
CA GLY A 89 -12.21 -8.48 -2.01
C GLY A 89 -13.51 -7.83 -2.50
N THR A 90 -13.84 -6.62 -2.02
CA THR A 90 -15.08 -5.91 -2.42
C THR A 90 -14.94 -5.33 -3.83
N ILE A 91 -13.75 -4.83 -4.16
CA ILE A 91 -13.41 -4.29 -5.48
C ILE A 91 -12.25 -5.11 -6.05
N THR A 92 -12.55 -6.35 -6.45
CA THR A 92 -11.65 -7.22 -7.21
C THR A 92 -12.16 -7.36 -8.64
N GLY A 93 -11.24 -7.54 -9.58
CA GLY A 93 -11.52 -7.62 -11.01
C GLY A 93 -12.36 -8.85 -11.43
N PRO A 94 -12.87 -8.88 -12.66
CA PRO A 94 -13.84 -9.88 -13.14
C PRO A 94 -13.32 -11.33 -13.16
N ASN A 95 -12.02 -11.54 -13.01
CA ASN A 95 -11.40 -12.85 -13.12
C ASN A 95 -11.06 -13.41 -11.74
N THR A 96 -11.93 -14.27 -11.21
CA THR A 96 -11.77 -14.92 -9.87
C THR A 96 -11.28 -16.37 -9.98
N HIS A 97 -10.91 -16.81 -11.18
CA HIS A 97 -10.54 -18.20 -11.46
C HIS A 97 -9.02 -18.43 -11.36
N VAL A 98 -8.65 -19.56 -10.76
CA VAL A 98 -7.26 -20.06 -10.70
C VAL A 98 -6.73 -20.25 -12.12
N CYS A 99 -5.54 -19.70 -12.44
CA CYS A 99 -4.94 -19.92 -13.76
C CYS A 99 -4.62 -21.40 -13.98
N ARG A 100 -4.94 -21.90 -15.17
CA ARG A 100 -4.40 -23.16 -15.67
C ARG A 100 -2.90 -23.01 -15.94
N ASP A 101 -2.13 -24.06 -15.66
CA ASP A 101 -0.67 -24.03 -15.71
C ASP A 101 -0.08 -23.84 -17.12
N GLU A 102 -0.87 -24.01 -18.19
CA GLU A 102 -0.41 -24.07 -19.59
C GLU A 102 -0.78 -22.83 -20.43
N ILE A 103 -0.62 -21.61 -19.89
CA ILE A 103 -0.92 -20.36 -20.61
C ILE A 103 0.35 -19.52 -20.78
N PRO A 104 0.60 -18.91 -21.98
CA PRO A 104 1.74 -18.05 -22.23
C PRO A 104 1.80 -16.84 -21.28
N GLU A 105 3.03 -16.38 -20.96
CA GLU A 105 3.32 -15.43 -19.89
C GLU A 105 2.56 -14.08 -20.02
N TRP A 106 2.42 -13.58 -21.25
CA TRP A 106 1.71 -12.32 -21.52
C TRP A 106 0.20 -12.42 -21.22
N GLU A 107 -0.39 -13.59 -21.48
CA GLU A 107 -1.82 -13.81 -21.26
C GLU A 107 -2.09 -14.09 -19.76
N ARG A 108 -1.15 -14.74 -19.06
CA ARG A 108 -1.17 -14.83 -17.59
C ARG A 108 -1.08 -13.44 -16.95
N PHE A 109 -0.26 -12.55 -17.50
CA PHE A 109 -0.15 -11.16 -17.06
C PHE A 109 -1.46 -10.39 -17.25
N ILE A 110 -2.09 -10.46 -18.43
CA ILE A 110 -3.38 -9.80 -18.68
C ILE A 110 -4.48 -10.37 -17.78
N ARG A 111 -4.50 -11.68 -17.55
CA ARG A 111 -5.48 -12.32 -16.66
C ARG A 111 -5.26 -11.95 -15.19
N ALA A 112 -4.01 -11.83 -14.74
CA ALA A 112 -3.65 -11.37 -13.40
C ALA A 112 -3.91 -9.86 -13.21
N TRP A 113 -3.65 -9.05 -14.22
CA TRP A 113 -4.07 -7.64 -14.24
C TRP A 113 -5.59 -7.53 -14.18
N GLY A 114 -6.29 -8.40 -14.91
CA GLY A 114 -7.73 -8.54 -14.89
C GLY A 114 -8.32 -8.93 -13.52
N THR A 115 -7.53 -9.44 -12.57
CA THR A 115 -8.02 -9.68 -11.19
C THR A 115 -7.96 -8.42 -10.32
N ILE A 116 -7.21 -7.39 -10.74
CA ILE A 116 -6.98 -6.15 -9.99
C ILE A 116 -7.50 -4.91 -10.77
N ALA A 117 -7.93 -5.09 -12.02
CA ALA A 117 -8.28 -4.00 -12.94
C ALA A 117 -9.26 -2.98 -12.37
N TYR A 118 -10.35 -3.40 -11.71
CA TYR A 118 -11.31 -2.45 -11.13
C TYR A 118 -10.72 -1.59 -10.01
N HIS A 119 -9.79 -2.15 -9.22
CA HIS A 119 -9.09 -1.39 -8.20
C HIS A 119 -8.12 -0.39 -8.82
N GLU A 120 -7.37 -0.77 -9.86
CA GLU A 120 -6.49 0.16 -10.60
C GLU A 120 -7.30 1.28 -11.27
N MET A 121 -8.45 0.95 -11.86
CA MET A 121 -9.36 1.93 -12.45
C MET A 121 -9.90 2.90 -11.39
N LEU A 122 -10.25 2.42 -10.19
CA LEU A 122 -10.72 3.26 -9.10
C LEU A 122 -9.62 4.23 -8.61
N LEU A 123 -8.40 3.72 -8.45
CA LEU A 123 -7.23 4.53 -8.11
C LEU A 123 -6.96 5.59 -9.17
N ALA A 124 -6.93 5.20 -10.45
CA ALA A 124 -6.71 6.12 -11.56
C ALA A 124 -7.83 7.17 -11.65
N ALA A 125 -9.09 6.76 -11.50
CA ALA A 125 -10.23 7.68 -11.50
C ALA A 125 -10.18 8.66 -10.34
N THR A 126 -9.76 8.22 -9.15
CA THR A 126 -9.60 9.10 -7.98
C THR A 126 -8.44 10.07 -8.20
N LEU A 127 -7.31 9.60 -8.76
CA LEU A 127 -6.19 10.48 -9.10
C LEU A 127 -6.61 11.57 -10.11
N VAL A 128 -7.33 11.19 -11.17
CA VAL A 128 -7.84 12.15 -12.17
C VAL A 128 -8.87 13.09 -11.54
N GLY A 129 -9.74 12.60 -10.67
CA GLY A 129 -10.71 13.42 -9.95
C GLY A 129 -10.06 14.47 -9.05
N ILE A 130 -9.04 14.08 -8.28
CA ILE A 130 -8.23 15.02 -7.48
C ILE A 130 -7.55 16.02 -8.42
N TRP A 131 -6.90 15.55 -9.48
CA TRP A 131 -6.20 16.41 -10.43
C TRP A 131 -7.11 17.49 -11.03
N LEU A 132 -8.27 17.10 -11.56
CA LEU A 132 -9.25 18.04 -12.13
C LEU A 132 -9.67 19.11 -11.13
N TYR A 133 -9.74 18.77 -9.83
CA TYR A 133 -10.09 19.72 -8.78
C TYR A 133 -8.91 20.61 -8.36
N THR A 134 -7.69 20.06 -8.30
CA THR A 134 -6.51 20.76 -7.79
C THR A 134 -5.66 21.46 -8.86
N HIS A 135 -5.97 21.30 -10.16
CA HIS A 135 -5.11 21.80 -11.25
C HIS A 135 -4.94 23.33 -11.28
N GLY A 136 -5.76 24.08 -10.54
CA GLY A 136 -5.62 25.53 -10.33
C GLY A 136 -5.64 25.96 -8.86
N ALA A 137 -5.52 25.01 -7.93
CA ALA A 137 -5.56 25.28 -6.50
C ALA A 137 -4.18 25.71 -5.97
N GLU A 138 -4.15 26.52 -4.92
CA GLU A 138 -2.88 26.95 -4.28
C GLU A 138 -2.18 25.76 -3.61
N ASN A 139 -2.95 24.82 -3.07
CA ASN A 139 -2.44 23.61 -2.42
C ASN A 139 -2.58 22.38 -3.31
N THR A 140 -1.45 21.93 -3.87
CA THR A 140 -1.39 20.72 -4.72
C THR A 140 -0.84 19.49 -3.97
N PHE A 141 -0.57 19.60 -2.66
CA PHE A 141 0.07 18.52 -1.90
C PHE A 141 -0.80 17.26 -1.79
N GLY A 142 -2.13 17.40 -1.76
CA GLY A 142 -3.05 16.25 -1.75
C GLY A 142 -2.96 15.42 -3.03
N PHE A 143 -2.89 16.10 -4.18
CA PHE A 143 -2.67 15.46 -5.48
C PHE A 143 -1.32 14.73 -5.53
N TRP A 144 -0.24 15.42 -5.19
CA TRP A 144 1.11 14.83 -5.25
C TRP A 144 1.28 13.67 -4.28
N THR A 145 0.68 13.74 -3.09
CA THR A 145 0.71 12.63 -2.13
C THR A 145 0.02 11.41 -2.71
N PHE A 146 -1.19 11.58 -3.27
CA PHE A 146 -1.93 10.48 -3.88
C PHE A 146 -1.22 9.94 -5.13
N ALA A 147 -0.60 10.82 -5.94
CA ALA A 147 0.17 10.43 -7.12
C ALA A 147 1.39 9.58 -6.74
N VAL A 148 2.17 9.99 -5.73
CA VAL A 148 3.31 9.20 -5.22
C VAL A 148 2.85 7.81 -4.78
N LEU A 149 1.77 7.73 -4.00
CA LEU A 149 1.21 6.45 -3.56
C LEU A 149 0.78 5.59 -4.75
N PHE A 150 0.07 6.17 -5.72
CA PHE A 150 -0.37 5.49 -6.93
C PHE A 150 0.80 4.91 -7.73
N PHE A 151 1.79 5.73 -8.09
CA PHE A 151 2.94 5.27 -8.87
C PHE A 151 3.80 4.28 -8.09
N ALA A 152 4.01 4.50 -6.78
CA ALA A 152 4.72 3.55 -5.93
C ALA A 152 4.01 2.18 -5.92
N ARG A 153 2.68 2.16 -5.84
CA ARG A 153 1.90 0.91 -5.89
C ARG A 153 1.94 0.23 -7.24
N VAL A 154 1.77 0.97 -8.34
CA VAL A 154 1.87 0.40 -9.69
C VAL A 154 3.27 -0.18 -9.90
N SER A 155 4.31 0.55 -9.50
CA SER A 155 5.71 0.10 -9.55
C SER A 155 5.93 -1.17 -8.71
N ALA A 156 5.45 -1.19 -7.46
CA ALA A 156 5.52 -2.35 -6.58
C ALA A 156 4.84 -3.58 -7.22
N LYS A 157 3.62 -3.42 -7.73
CA LYS A 157 2.87 -4.48 -8.39
C LYS A 157 3.60 -4.99 -9.62
N LEU A 158 4.07 -4.11 -10.51
CA LEU A 158 4.82 -4.49 -11.70
C LEU A 158 6.12 -5.22 -11.35
N ASN A 159 6.84 -4.76 -10.32
CA ASN A 159 8.03 -5.45 -9.84
C ASN A 159 7.68 -6.86 -9.33
N LEU A 160 6.62 -7.01 -8.52
CA LEU A 160 6.12 -8.31 -8.06
C LEU A 160 5.68 -9.22 -9.23
N PHE A 161 4.99 -8.69 -10.24
CA PHE A 161 4.52 -9.43 -11.42
C PHE A 161 5.67 -9.95 -12.28
N LEU A 162 6.68 -9.13 -12.52
CA LEU A 162 7.86 -9.50 -13.32
C LEU A 162 8.85 -10.39 -12.53
N GLY A 163 8.57 -10.57 -11.24
CA GLY A 163 9.17 -11.56 -10.36
C GLY A 163 10.23 -10.96 -9.45
N VAL A 164 10.04 -11.22 -8.16
CA VAL A 164 10.92 -10.77 -7.07
C VAL A 164 11.35 -12.00 -6.26
N PRO A 165 12.58 -12.03 -5.70
CA PRO A 165 13.09 -13.18 -4.94
C PRO A 165 12.19 -13.61 -3.77
N LYS A 166 11.54 -12.67 -3.06
CA LYS A 166 10.64 -12.94 -1.92
C LYS A 166 9.22 -12.47 -2.22
N ILE A 167 8.24 -13.36 -2.04
CA ILE A 167 6.81 -13.01 -2.02
C ILE A 167 6.36 -13.19 -0.57
N ASN A 168 5.95 -12.09 0.07
CA ASN A 168 5.47 -12.08 1.44
C ASN A 168 4.04 -12.66 1.54
N THR A 169 3.91 -13.97 1.32
CA THR A 169 2.62 -14.67 1.29
C THR A 169 1.86 -14.64 2.62
N GLU A 170 2.54 -14.38 3.75
CA GLU A 170 1.92 -14.31 5.09
C GLU A 170 1.11 -13.02 5.36
N PHE A 171 1.29 -11.98 4.53
CA PHE A 171 0.55 -10.72 4.64
C PHE A 171 -0.71 -10.67 3.79
N LEU A 172 -0.88 -11.63 2.87
CA LEU A 172 -2.03 -11.68 1.97
C LEU A 172 -3.26 -12.26 2.71
N PRO A 173 -4.39 -11.52 2.77
CA PRO A 173 -5.66 -12.03 3.28
C PRO A 173 -6.13 -13.27 2.51
N ALA A 174 -6.98 -14.12 3.11
CA ALA A 174 -7.47 -15.33 2.44
C ALA A 174 -8.17 -15.04 1.10
N ALA A 175 -8.80 -13.87 0.97
CA ALA A 175 -9.40 -13.38 -0.28
C ALA A 175 -8.38 -13.21 -1.42
N LEU A 176 -7.11 -12.94 -1.10
CA LEU A 176 -6.01 -12.76 -2.06
C LEU A 176 -5.05 -13.98 -2.09
N ALA A 177 -5.39 -15.07 -1.40
CA ALA A 177 -4.55 -16.28 -1.32
C ALA A 177 -4.37 -17.00 -2.67
N HIS A 178 -5.18 -16.66 -3.68
CA HIS A 178 -5.04 -17.19 -5.04
C HIS A 178 -3.99 -16.42 -5.87
N LEU A 179 -3.65 -15.18 -5.52
CA LEU A 179 -2.69 -14.35 -6.25
C LEU A 179 -1.25 -14.93 -6.29
N PRO A 180 -0.69 -15.52 -5.21
CA PRO A 180 0.64 -16.14 -5.23
C PRO A 180 0.80 -17.23 -6.30
N SER A 181 -0.27 -17.93 -6.69
CA SER A 181 -0.21 -18.96 -7.73
C SER A 181 0.09 -18.42 -9.14
N HIS A 182 -0.10 -17.11 -9.35
CA HIS A 182 0.18 -16.44 -10.61
C HIS A 182 1.55 -15.74 -10.65
N PHE A 183 2.23 -15.63 -9.51
CA PHE A 183 3.50 -14.90 -9.39
C PHE A 183 4.71 -15.82 -9.53
N ARG A 184 5.70 -15.39 -10.31
CA ARG A 184 6.98 -16.09 -10.50
C ARG A 184 7.99 -15.63 -9.44
N HIS A 185 8.73 -16.55 -8.82
CA HIS A 185 9.99 -16.20 -8.17
C HIS A 185 11.06 -15.98 -9.25
N ALA A 186 11.45 -14.73 -9.52
CA ALA A 186 12.51 -14.40 -10.48
C ALA A 186 13.67 -13.65 -9.80
N LYS A 187 14.90 -13.87 -10.29
CA LYS A 187 16.14 -13.46 -9.59
C LYS A 187 16.49 -11.98 -9.69
N MET A 188 16.04 -11.24 -10.69
CA MET A 188 16.20 -9.78 -10.77
C MET A 188 15.50 -9.29 -12.03
N ASN A 189 14.71 -8.23 -11.94
CA ASN A 189 14.05 -7.62 -13.09
C ASN A 189 14.66 -6.24 -13.37
N TRP A 190 14.87 -5.88 -14.63
CA TRP A 190 15.41 -4.57 -15.05
C TRP A 190 14.53 -3.38 -14.63
N LEU A 191 13.25 -3.63 -14.35
CA LEU A 191 12.35 -2.60 -13.81
C LEU A 191 12.73 -2.17 -12.39
N PHE A 192 13.38 -3.03 -11.61
CA PHE A 192 13.79 -2.71 -10.24
C PHE A 192 14.77 -1.53 -10.17
N PRO A 193 15.94 -1.54 -10.86
CA PRO A 193 16.84 -0.38 -10.84
C PRO A 193 16.15 0.86 -11.40
N LEU A 194 15.27 0.73 -12.41
CA LEU A 194 14.51 1.87 -12.92
C LEU A 194 13.59 2.48 -11.85
N SER A 195 12.81 1.66 -11.15
CA SER A 195 11.92 2.09 -10.06
C SER A 195 12.71 2.75 -8.92
N ILE A 196 13.83 2.15 -8.51
CA ILE A 196 14.69 2.69 -7.44
C ILE A 196 15.30 4.03 -7.88
N THR A 197 15.82 4.12 -9.10
CA THR A 197 16.38 5.38 -9.63
C THR A 197 15.30 6.46 -9.72
N ALA A 198 14.11 6.13 -10.22
CA ALA A 198 12.99 7.06 -10.32
C ALA A 198 12.52 7.57 -8.94
N LEU A 199 12.37 6.67 -7.96
CA LEU A 199 11.97 7.04 -6.60
C LEU A 199 13.07 7.84 -5.88
N THR A 200 14.34 7.46 -6.05
CA THR A 200 15.48 8.20 -5.49
C THR A 200 15.56 9.61 -6.09
N PHE A 201 15.36 9.73 -7.40
CA PHE A 201 15.30 11.01 -8.08
C PHE A 201 14.12 11.86 -7.59
N ALA A 202 12.94 11.27 -7.42
CA ALA A 202 11.77 11.96 -6.89
C ALA A 202 12.02 12.49 -5.46
N VAL A 203 12.63 11.68 -4.57
CA VAL A 203 13.04 12.13 -3.23
C VAL A 203 13.99 13.33 -3.34
N ALA A 204 15.01 13.26 -4.21
CA ALA A 204 15.95 14.37 -4.40
C ALA A 204 15.24 15.65 -4.89
N CYS A 205 14.31 15.53 -5.84
CA CYS A 205 13.50 16.67 -6.31
C CYS A 205 12.67 17.28 -5.18
N TRP A 206 12.05 16.46 -4.31
CA TRP A 206 11.30 17.00 -3.17
C TRP A 206 12.21 17.71 -2.18
N LEU A 207 13.39 17.15 -1.90
CA LEU A 207 14.38 17.79 -1.03
C LEU A 207 14.86 19.13 -1.61
N GLU A 208 15.16 19.19 -2.91
CA GLU A 208 15.49 20.45 -3.59
C GLU A 208 14.35 21.47 -3.46
N ARG A 209 13.09 21.02 -3.62
CA ARG A 209 11.93 21.88 -3.46
C ARG A 209 11.75 22.43 -2.05
N ILE A 210 12.12 21.66 -1.02
CA ILE A 210 12.17 22.16 0.37
C ILE A 210 13.14 23.33 0.50
N TYR A 211 14.32 23.26 -0.13
CA TYR A 211 15.29 24.36 -0.10
C TYR A 211 14.84 25.59 -0.89
N SER A 212 14.09 25.40 -1.98
CA SER A 212 13.55 26.51 -2.79
C SER A 212 12.24 27.10 -2.25
N ALA A 213 11.63 26.46 -1.26
CA ALA A 213 10.31 26.85 -0.75
C ALA A 213 10.37 28.18 -0.01
N THR A 214 9.46 29.08 -0.36
CA THR A 214 9.37 30.43 0.22
C THR A 214 8.38 30.49 1.39
N THR A 215 7.40 29.58 1.45
CA THR A 215 6.39 29.53 2.50
C THR A 215 6.61 28.35 3.46
N GLN A 216 6.20 28.50 4.72
CA GLN A 216 6.31 27.41 5.70
C GLN A 216 5.36 26.24 5.37
N GLY A 217 4.21 26.50 4.75
CA GLY A 217 3.29 25.46 4.29
C GLY A 217 3.92 24.57 3.24
N ASP A 218 4.63 25.16 2.28
CA ASP A 218 5.32 24.43 1.23
C ASP A 218 6.47 23.57 1.77
N VAL A 219 7.26 24.13 2.71
CA VAL A 219 8.34 23.39 3.38
C VAL A 219 7.80 22.11 4.04
N VAL A 220 6.69 22.22 4.77
CA VAL A 220 6.06 21.07 5.43
C VAL A 220 5.45 20.10 4.41
N GLY A 221 4.74 20.60 3.40
CA GLY A 221 4.15 19.77 2.35
C GLY A 221 5.19 18.96 1.58
N PHE A 222 6.29 19.58 1.16
CA PHE A 222 7.39 18.88 0.50
C PHE A 222 8.13 17.93 1.44
N ALA A 223 8.27 18.25 2.73
CA ALA A 223 8.83 17.32 3.71
C ALA A 223 7.98 16.05 3.89
N LEU A 224 6.65 16.20 3.91
CA LEU A 224 5.72 15.06 3.95
C LEU A 224 5.84 14.20 2.69
N LEU A 225 5.90 14.83 1.51
CA LEU A 225 6.08 14.13 0.23
C LEU A 225 7.43 13.41 0.15
N ALA A 226 8.51 14.06 0.58
CA ALA A 226 9.85 13.48 0.60
C ALA A 226 9.89 12.26 1.52
N ALA A 227 9.33 12.36 2.73
CA ALA A 227 9.26 11.25 3.68
C ALA A 227 8.42 10.09 3.14
N MET A 228 7.24 10.36 2.55
CA MET A 228 6.39 9.33 1.95
C MET A 228 7.07 8.64 0.76
N THR A 229 7.73 9.41 -0.10
CA THR A 229 8.47 8.86 -1.26
C THR A 229 9.68 8.04 -0.80
N ALA A 230 10.38 8.47 0.25
CA ALA A 230 11.48 7.72 0.86
C ALA A 230 11.00 6.41 1.50
N LEU A 231 9.81 6.41 2.11
CA LEU A 231 9.18 5.18 2.61
C LEU A 231 8.81 4.22 1.48
N ALA A 232 8.24 4.72 0.39
CA ALA A 232 7.99 3.93 -0.81
C ALA A 232 9.29 3.36 -1.41
N LEU A 233 10.36 4.16 -1.46
CA LEU A 233 11.69 3.71 -1.89
C LEU A 233 12.19 2.57 -0.99
N LEU A 234 12.07 2.72 0.32
CA LEU A 234 12.49 1.72 1.31
C LEU A 234 11.65 0.43 1.18
N GLU A 235 10.34 0.54 0.94
CA GLU A 235 9.46 -0.60 0.62
C GLU A 235 9.95 -1.38 -0.61
N HIS A 236 10.36 -0.67 -1.66
CA HIS A 236 10.93 -1.31 -2.85
C HIS A 236 12.26 -2.02 -2.54
N TRP A 237 13.11 -1.43 -1.71
CA TRP A 237 14.33 -2.10 -1.24
C TRP A 237 14.02 -3.37 -0.43
N PHE A 238 12.98 -3.36 0.40
CA PHE A 238 12.55 -4.55 1.15
C PHE A 238 12.03 -5.69 0.28
N MET A 239 11.56 -5.41 -0.94
CA MET A 239 11.21 -6.47 -1.88
C MET A 239 12.44 -7.26 -2.34
N VAL A 240 13.61 -6.61 -2.43
CA VAL A 240 14.85 -7.24 -2.94
C VAL A 240 15.77 -7.72 -1.81
N LEU A 241 15.82 -6.98 -0.70
CA LEU A 241 16.64 -7.37 0.44
C LEU A 241 15.97 -8.50 1.22
N PRO A 242 16.68 -9.61 1.52
CA PRO A 242 16.16 -10.72 2.32
C PRO A 242 16.14 -10.33 3.81
N LEU A 243 15.41 -9.27 4.16
CA LEU A 243 15.20 -8.85 5.54
C LEU A 243 13.96 -9.57 6.10
N PRO A 244 14.01 -10.07 7.36
CA PRO A 244 12.86 -10.64 8.04
C PRO A 244 11.94 -9.51 8.53
N ASP A 245 11.30 -8.83 7.59
CA ASP A 245 10.20 -7.89 7.79
C ASP A 245 9.06 -8.49 8.64
N GLU A 246 8.86 -9.80 8.59
CA GLU A 246 8.00 -10.58 9.49
C GLU A 246 8.20 -10.26 10.99
N LYS A 247 9.43 -9.94 11.42
CA LYS A 247 9.72 -9.60 12.83
C LYS A 247 9.19 -8.23 13.24
N LEU A 248 9.19 -7.26 12.32
CA LEU A 248 8.71 -5.90 12.56
C LEU A 248 7.18 -5.85 12.69
N TRP A 249 6.47 -6.75 12.00
CA TRP A 249 5.01 -6.82 12.00
C TRP A 249 4.45 -8.01 12.78
N ARG A 250 5.30 -8.82 13.43
CA ARG A 250 4.90 -10.04 14.17
C ARG A 250 3.94 -9.78 15.32
N TRP A 251 3.95 -8.57 15.87
CA TRP A 251 3.01 -8.16 16.92
C TRP A 251 1.59 -7.92 16.39
N MET A 252 1.43 -7.74 15.08
CA MET A 252 0.13 -7.56 14.39
C MET A 252 -0.39 -8.86 13.76
N LEU A 253 0.48 -9.87 13.62
CA LEU A 253 0.14 -11.21 13.15
C LEU A 253 -0.32 -12.07 14.35
N PRO A 254 -1.53 -12.65 14.33
CA PRO A 254 -1.92 -13.61 15.34
C PRO A 254 -0.98 -14.82 15.30
N ALA A 255 -0.61 -15.33 16.48
CA ALA A 255 0.26 -16.49 16.60
C ALA A 255 -0.21 -17.62 15.66
N PRO A 256 0.72 -18.28 14.93
CA PRO A 256 0.37 -19.42 14.09
C PRO A 256 -0.43 -20.41 14.91
N LYS A 257 -1.61 -20.83 14.43
CA LYS A 257 -2.27 -21.99 15.00
C LYS A 257 -1.27 -23.15 14.89
N PRO A 258 -0.88 -23.81 16.00
CA PRO A 258 0.02 -24.94 15.92
C PRO A 258 -0.62 -25.98 15.01
N THR A 259 -0.03 -26.18 13.84
CA THR A 259 -0.44 -27.22 12.90
C THR A 259 -0.32 -28.55 13.61
N THR A 260 -1.44 -29.27 13.70
CA THR A 260 -1.60 -30.57 14.37
C THR A 260 -0.68 -31.68 13.85
N LYS A 261 0.16 -31.41 12.84
CA LYS A 261 1.17 -32.35 12.32
C LYS A 261 2.32 -32.64 13.29
N ASP A 262 2.52 -31.81 14.33
CA ASP A 262 3.59 -32.04 15.32
C ASP A 262 3.17 -32.95 16.49
N LYS A 263 1.89 -33.30 16.61
CA LYS A 263 1.42 -34.24 17.64
C LYS A 263 1.55 -35.71 17.24
N THR A 264 1.69 -36.02 15.96
CA THR A 264 1.83 -37.40 15.48
C THR A 264 3.26 -37.94 15.56
N ILE A 265 4.28 -37.08 15.48
CA ILE A 265 5.68 -37.53 15.58
C ILE A 265 6.07 -37.80 17.04
N ARG A 266 5.60 -36.97 17.99
CA ARG A 266 5.88 -37.16 19.42
C ARG A 266 5.14 -38.33 20.08
N ARG A 267 4.10 -38.90 19.46
CA ARG A 267 3.34 -40.00 20.07
C ARG A 267 3.89 -41.39 19.74
N THR A 268 4.80 -41.49 18.78
CA THR A 268 5.38 -42.77 18.33
C THR A 268 6.70 -43.13 19.01
N GLU A 269 7.37 -42.21 19.70
CA GLU A 269 8.66 -42.50 20.35
C GLU A 269 8.54 -43.01 21.81
N ASP A 270 7.36 -42.92 22.43
CA ASP A 270 7.13 -43.35 23.83
C ASP A 270 6.46 -44.73 23.98
N ALA A 271 6.49 -45.59 22.95
CA ALA A 271 5.79 -46.89 22.95
C ALA A 271 6.70 -48.13 22.93
N HIS A 272 8.01 -48.00 23.15
CA HIS A 272 8.91 -49.15 23.34
C HIS A 272 9.81 -48.97 24.56
N GLY A 273 9.19 -49.03 25.73
CA GLY A 273 9.83 -49.34 27.00
C GLY A 273 9.25 -50.63 27.56
N LEU A 274 9.72 -51.77 27.06
CA LEU A 274 9.79 -53.09 27.72
C LEU A 274 10.93 -53.88 27.08
#